data_AF-A0A1A7P9X4-F1
#
_entry.id   AF-A0A1A7P9X4-F1
#
_cell.length_a   1.000
_cell.length_b   1.000
_cell.length_c   1.000
_cell.angle_alpha   90.00
_cell.angle_beta   90.00
_cell.angle_gamma   90.00
#
_symmetry.space_group_name_H-M   'P 1'
#
loop_
_entity.id
_entity.type
_entity.pdbx_description
1 polymer ?
#
loop_
_entity_poly.entity_id
_entity_poly.type
_entity_poly.pdbx_seq_one_letter_code
_entity_poly.pdbx_strand_id
1 'polypeptide(L)'
;MKLSSVNLEKLDNRTLNELIINKVDFSVKTENFIRDVDLIEYLIEINGFTCRVYTENRVAGIGAAIFSGIGTLIGTATAVGIAIHNIATYNPDFEIGRDFINSRINVSYKK
;
A
#
# COMPACT_ATOMS: atom_id res chain seq x y z
N MET A 1 20.08 -3.89 3.76
CA MET A 1 20.26 -3.01 2.58
C MET A 1 19.23 -3.43 1.55
N LYS A 2 18.07 -2.76 1.50
CA LYS A 2 16.98 -3.12 0.59
C LYS A 2 17.37 -2.60 -0.79
N LEU A 3 17.40 -3.48 -1.78
CA LEU A 3 17.74 -3.18 -3.16
C LEU A 3 16.88 -2.02 -3.66
N SER A 4 17.49 -1.13 -4.43
CA SER A 4 16.99 0.14 -4.97
C SER A 4 15.51 0.12 -5.37
N SER A 5 14.63 0.66 -4.52
CA SER A 5 13.24 0.94 -4.89
C SER A 5 13.19 2.09 -5.88
N VAL A 6 12.44 1.95 -6.97
CA VAL A 6 12.24 3.02 -7.94
C VAL A 6 11.31 4.08 -7.33
N ASN A 7 11.74 5.34 -7.31
CA ASN A 7 10.91 6.45 -6.83
C ASN A 7 10.24 7.15 -8.01
N LEU A 8 8.92 7.15 -8.03
CA LEU A 8 8.09 7.79 -9.05
C LEU A 8 7.45 9.05 -8.48
N GLU A 9 7.67 10.18 -9.15
CA GLU A 9 7.02 11.46 -8.81
C GLU A 9 5.62 11.59 -9.40
N LYS A 10 5.27 10.73 -10.37
CA LYS A 10 3.99 10.74 -11.07
C LYS A 10 3.48 9.33 -11.31
N LEU A 11 2.17 9.17 -11.19
CA LEU A 11 1.46 7.94 -11.52
C LEU A 11 1.36 7.79 -13.05
N ASP A 12 1.99 6.75 -13.60
CA ASP A 12 1.92 6.37 -15.01
C ASP A 12 1.61 4.88 -15.14
N ASN A 13 0.44 4.53 -15.67
CA ASN A 13 -0.05 3.15 -15.66
C ASN A 13 0.88 2.19 -16.39
N ARG A 14 1.51 2.64 -17.49
CA ARG A 14 2.42 1.79 -18.25
C ARG A 14 3.66 1.45 -17.44
N THR A 15 4.30 2.47 -16.86
CA THR A 15 5.48 2.29 -16.02
C THR A 15 5.17 1.43 -14.79
N LEU A 16 4.04 1.68 -14.12
CA LEU A 16 3.61 0.86 -12.97
C LEU A 16 3.40 -0.60 -13.37
N ASN A 17 2.73 -0.85 -14.50
CA ASN A 17 2.47 -2.19 -15.00
C ASN A 17 3.78 -2.91 -15.35
N GLU A 18 4.73 -2.22 -15.98
CA GLU A 18 6.07 -2.76 -16.26
C GLU A 18 6.81 -3.11 -14.95
N LEU A 19 6.75 -2.26 -13.93
CA LEU A 19 7.38 -2.55 -12.62
C LEU A 19 6.73 -3.74 -11.92
N ILE A 20 5.40 -3.89 -11.99
CA ILE A 20 4.65 -5.02 -11.43
C ILE A 20 5.03 -6.33 -12.13
N ILE A 21 5.01 -6.36 -13.48
CA ILE A 21 5.37 -7.55 -14.25
C ILE A 21 6.81 -7.98 -13.96
N ASN A 22 7.72 -7.01 -13.83
CA ASN A 22 9.13 -7.26 -13.52
C ASN A 22 9.39 -7.45 -12.02
N LYS A 23 8.36 -7.42 -11.16
CA LYS A 23 8.45 -7.66 -9.71
C LYS A 23 9.42 -6.72 -9.02
N VAL A 24 9.46 -5.47 -9.46
CA VAL A 24 10.36 -4.43 -8.95
C VAL A 24 9.67 -3.67 -7.83
N ASP A 25 10.35 -3.48 -6.70
CA ASP A 25 9.89 -2.62 -5.62
C ASP A 25 9.86 -1.15 -6.09
N PHE A 26 8.77 -0.44 -5.81
CA PHE A 26 8.66 0.98 -6.16
C PHE A 26 7.87 1.79 -5.14
N SER A 27 8.10 3.10 -5.15
CA SER A 27 7.40 4.08 -4.34
C SER A 27 6.89 5.19 -5.23
N VAL A 28 5.59 5.47 -5.18
CA VAL A 28 4.98 6.53 -5.99
C VAL A 28 4.36 7.61 -5.11
N LYS A 29 4.64 8.87 -5.44
CA LYS A 29 3.98 10.00 -4.78
C LYS A 29 2.49 10.01 -5.13
N THR A 30 1.65 10.26 -4.14
CA THR A 30 0.20 10.33 -4.31
C THR A 30 -0.38 11.54 -3.58
N GLU A 31 -1.44 12.11 -4.16
CA GLU A 31 -2.30 13.10 -3.51
C GLU A 31 -3.66 12.50 -3.15
N ASN A 32 -3.98 11.30 -3.67
CA ASN A 32 -5.23 10.59 -3.43
C ASN A 32 -4.96 9.10 -3.23
N PHE A 33 -4.70 8.74 -1.98
CA PHE A 33 -4.42 7.36 -1.59
C PHE A 33 -5.52 6.37 -1.95
N ILE A 34 -6.79 6.77 -1.92
CA ILE A 34 -7.89 5.86 -2.21
C ILE A 34 -7.82 5.44 -3.68
N ARG A 35 -7.87 6.44 -4.57
CA ARG A 35 -7.87 6.22 -6.01
C ARG A 35 -6.60 5.52 -6.50
N ASP A 36 -5.45 5.95 -5.99
CA ASP A 36 -4.17 5.49 -6.52
C ASP A 36 -3.81 4.09 -5.99
N VAL A 37 -4.23 3.74 -4.76
CA VAL A 37 -4.13 2.36 -4.26
C VAL A 37 -5.07 1.44 -5.05
N ASP A 38 -6.33 1.83 -5.25
CA ASP A 38 -7.30 1.03 -6.03
C ASP A 38 -6.75 0.73 -7.44
N LEU A 39 -6.09 1.71 -8.08
CA LEU A 39 -5.45 1.52 -9.39
C LEU A 39 -4.28 0.52 -9.33
N ILE A 40 -3.41 0.65 -8.33
CA ILE A 40 -2.25 -0.24 -8.18
C ILE A 40 -2.72 -1.67 -7.90
N GLU A 41 -3.72 -1.85 -7.04
CA GLU A 41 -4.34 -3.15 -6.77
C GLU A 41 -4.90 -3.75 -8.05
N TYR A 42 -5.71 -2.99 -8.79
CA TYR A 42 -6.25 -3.43 -10.07
C TYR A 42 -5.14 -3.88 -11.04
N LEU A 43 -4.06 -3.10 -11.16
CA LEU A 43 -2.92 -3.46 -12.02
C LEU A 43 -2.22 -4.75 -11.54
N ILE A 44 -2.06 -4.95 -10.24
CA ILE A 44 -1.47 -6.18 -9.70
C ILE A 44 -2.37 -7.39 -10.01
N GLU A 45 -3.67 -7.24 -9.78
CA GLU A 45 -4.66 -8.32 -9.96
C GLU A 45 -4.83 -8.74 -11.42
N ILE A 46 -4.88 -7.81 -12.37
CA ILE A 46 -4.99 -8.16 -13.81
C ILE A 46 -3.73 -8.85 -14.35
N ASN A 47 -2.58 -8.72 -13.68
CA ASN A 47 -1.36 -9.46 -13.98
C ASN A 47 -1.30 -10.83 -13.28
N GLY A 48 -2.37 -11.24 -12.60
CA GLY A 48 -2.48 -12.54 -11.95
C GLY A 48 -1.77 -12.64 -10.61
N PHE A 49 -1.38 -11.51 -10.02
CA PHE A 49 -0.75 -11.46 -8.71
C PHE A 49 -1.75 -11.10 -7.61
N THR A 50 -1.42 -11.46 -6.38
CA THR A 50 -2.18 -11.11 -5.18
C THR A 50 -1.51 -9.97 -4.43
N CYS A 51 -2.29 -9.11 -3.79
CA CYS A 51 -1.76 -8.02 -2.97
C CYS A 51 -2.40 -7.92 -1.59
N ARG A 52 -1.70 -7.22 -0.69
CA ARG A 52 -2.24 -6.80 0.62
C ARG A 52 -1.96 -5.32 0.82
N VAL A 53 -3.02 -4.55 1.08
CA VAL A 53 -2.89 -3.15 1.46
C VAL A 53 -2.76 -3.01 2.97
N TYR A 54 -1.81 -2.19 3.41
CA TYR A 54 -1.67 -1.79 4.81
C TYR A 54 -1.34 -0.29 4.91
N THR A 55 -1.28 0.22 6.14
CA THR A 55 -0.83 1.58 6.42
C THR A 55 0.57 1.48 7.03
N GLU A 56 1.54 2.15 6.44
CA GLU A 56 2.90 2.19 6.96
C GLU A 56 2.97 3.06 8.21
N ASN A 57 4.05 2.91 8.99
CA ASN A 57 4.28 3.71 10.19
C ASN A 57 3.13 3.64 11.21
N ARG A 58 2.39 2.52 11.24
CA ARG A 58 1.69 2.12 12.47
C ARG A 58 2.76 1.85 13.51
N VAL A 59 3.15 2.89 14.24
CA VAL A 59 4.01 2.80 15.41
C VAL A 59 3.48 1.62 16.21
N ALA A 60 4.33 0.61 16.39
CA ALA A 60 4.01 -0.65 17.07
C ALA A 60 3.45 -0.45 18.51
N GLY A 61 3.37 0.79 19.01
CA GLY A 61 2.75 1.19 20.27
C GLY A 61 1.25 1.54 20.22
N ILE A 62 0.59 1.65 19.06
CA ILE A 62 -0.87 1.97 19.01
C ILE A 62 -1.73 0.73 19.27
N GLY A 63 -1.17 -0.49 19.24
CA GLY A 63 -1.89 -1.70 19.65
C GLY A 63 -2.41 -1.64 21.10
N ALA A 64 -1.74 -0.88 21.98
CA ALA A 64 -2.19 -0.66 23.35
C ALA A 64 -3.28 0.44 23.46
N ALA A 65 -3.30 1.40 22.53
CA ALA A 65 -4.27 2.51 22.54
C ALA A 65 -5.64 2.13 21.95
N ILE A 66 -5.75 1.01 21.25
CA ILE A 66 -7.04 0.48 20.78
C ILE A 66 -7.95 0.07 21.96
N PHE A 67 -7.37 -0.28 23.12
CA PHE A 67 -8.13 -0.70 24.31
C PHE A 67 -8.44 0.45 25.29
N SER A 68 -7.83 1.63 25.15
CA SER A 68 -8.10 2.79 26.00
C SER A 68 -8.86 3.83 25.16
N GLY A 69 -10.14 4.04 25.46
CA GLY A 69 -11.16 4.74 24.66
C GLY A 69 -10.92 6.21 24.26
N ILE A 70 -9.67 6.67 24.17
CA ILE A 70 -9.24 7.98 23.66
C ILE A 70 -8.86 7.89 22.15
N GLY A 71 -8.65 6.69 21.60
CA GLY A 71 -8.24 6.47 20.21
C GLY A 71 -9.30 6.72 19.11
N THR A 72 -10.54 7.07 19.47
CA THR A 72 -11.67 7.17 18.52
C THR A 72 -11.56 8.34 17.55
N LEU A 73 -10.85 9.41 17.89
CA LEU A 73 -10.70 10.57 17.00
C LEU A 73 -9.62 10.39 15.93
N ILE A 74 -8.66 9.49 16.13
CA ILE A 74 -7.67 9.09 15.11
C ILE A 74 -8.10 7.80 14.38
N GLY A 75 -9.02 7.03 14.98
CA GLY A 75 -9.57 5.79 14.44
C GLY A 75 -10.48 5.95 13.20
N THR A 76 -10.93 7.15 12.86
CA THR A 76 -11.77 7.39 11.67
C THR A 76 -10.97 7.41 10.36
N ALA A 77 -9.68 7.78 10.39
CA ALA A 77 -8.82 7.69 9.22
C ALA A 77 -8.40 6.24 8.91
N THR A 78 -8.40 5.36 9.92
CA THR A 78 -7.99 3.96 9.76
C THR A 78 -9.00 3.07 9.03
N ALA A 79 -10.21 3.58 8.76
CA ALA A 79 -11.27 2.87 8.04
C ALA A 79 -11.41 3.31 6.57
N VAL A 80 -10.67 4.33 6.11
CA VAL A 80 -10.81 4.84 4.75
C VAL A 80 -9.94 4.00 3.81
N GLY A 81 -10.60 3.11 3.07
CA GLY A 81 -9.99 2.21 2.11
C GLY A 81 -9.76 0.82 2.70
N ILE A 82 -10.85 0.14 3.09
CA ILE A 82 -10.96 -1.30 2.87
C ILE A 82 -11.07 -1.42 1.34
N ALA A 83 -9.94 -1.47 0.67
CA ALA A 83 -9.92 -1.81 -0.74
C ALA A 83 -10.57 -3.18 -0.90
N ILE A 84 -11.42 -3.27 -1.92
CA ILE A 84 -12.65 -4.05 -1.85
C ILE A 84 -12.40 -5.56 -2.01
N HIS A 85 -11.18 -6.02 -2.34
CA HIS A 85 -10.91 -7.43 -2.62
C HIS A 85 -9.59 -7.87 -1.94
N ASN A 86 -9.69 -8.20 -0.64
CA ASN A 86 -8.57 -8.67 0.19
C ASN A 86 -8.16 -10.11 -0.20
N ILE A 87 -7.71 -10.33 -1.45
CA ILE A 87 -7.55 -11.65 -2.08
C ILE A 87 -6.49 -12.53 -1.39
N ALA A 88 -5.57 -11.97 -0.61
CA ALA A 88 -4.72 -12.78 0.29
C ALA A 88 -4.13 -11.96 1.45
N THR A 89 -4.71 -12.03 2.64
CA THR A 89 -4.10 -11.41 3.84
C THR A 89 -2.88 -12.19 4.36
N TYR A 90 -2.82 -13.50 4.13
CA TYR A 90 -1.83 -14.38 4.78
C TYR A 90 -0.51 -14.52 4.00
N ASN A 91 -0.52 -14.48 2.65
CA ASN A 91 0.68 -14.65 1.84
C ASN A 91 0.55 -14.00 0.43
N PRO A 92 0.44 -12.67 0.34
CA PRO A 92 0.30 -11.97 -0.93
C PRO A 92 1.62 -11.98 -1.73
N ASP A 93 1.54 -11.82 -3.06
CA ASP A 93 2.72 -11.62 -3.92
C ASP A 93 3.31 -10.21 -3.74
N PHE A 94 2.44 -9.22 -3.55
CA PHE A 94 2.80 -7.83 -3.33
C PHE A 94 2.20 -7.28 -2.02
N GLU A 95 2.90 -6.33 -1.41
CA GLU A 95 2.34 -5.50 -0.35
C GLU A 95 2.31 -4.04 -0.79
N ILE A 96 1.19 -3.37 -0.47
CA ILE A 96 0.96 -1.96 -0.78
C ILE A 96 0.85 -1.20 0.54
N GLY A 97 1.90 -0.47 0.88
CA GLY A 97 1.99 0.37 2.06
C GLY A 97 1.56 1.81 1.77
N ARG A 98 0.56 2.29 2.51
CA ARG A 98 0.17 3.72 2.51
C ARG A 98 1.07 4.49 3.48
N ASP A 99 2.00 5.28 2.95
CA ASP A 99 2.86 6.17 3.73
C ASP A 99 2.31 7.60 3.70
N PHE A 100 1.42 7.89 4.65
CA PHE A 100 0.83 9.21 4.81
C PHE A 100 1.84 10.29 5.23
N ILE A 101 2.99 9.91 5.81
CA ILE A 101 3.99 10.88 6.26
C ILE A 101 4.73 11.47 5.06
N ASN A 102 5.08 10.61 4.10
CA ASN A 102 5.81 11.01 2.91
C ASN A 102 4.90 11.22 1.68
N SER A 103 3.57 11.13 1.86
CA SER A 103 2.57 11.18 0.78
C SER A 103 2.88 10.21 -0.37
N ARG A 104 3.20 8.96 -0.01
CA ARG A 104 3.68 7.94 -0.94
C ARG A 104 2.97 6.60 -0.77
N ILE A 105 2.81 5.89 -1.87
CA ILE A 105 2.40 4.48 -1.88
C ILE A 105 3.64 3.64 -2.18
N ASN A 106 3.98 2.77 -1.24
CA ASN A 106 5.13 1.89 -1.32
C ASN A 106 4.66 0.49 -1.72
N VAL A 107 5.14 -0.01 -2.84
CA VAL A 107 4.81 -1.34 -3.35
C VAL A 107 6.04 -2.22 -3.25
N SER A 108 5.91 -3.37 -2.60
CA SER A 108 7.01 -4.32 -2.43
C SER A 108 6.59 -5.73 -2.85
N TYR A 109 7.41 -6.39 -3.66
CA TYR A 109 7.24 -7.80 -4.00
C TYR A 109 7.78 -8.69 -2.85
N LYS A 110 7.08 -9.78 -2.53
CA LYS A 110 7.36 -10.62 -1.36
C LYS A 110 7.76 -12.06 -1.64
N LYS A 111 7.55 -12.54 -2.86
CA LYS A 111 7.85 -13.93 -3.26
C LYS A 111 8.98 -13.97 -4.29
#